data_AF-A0A966Q299-F1
#
_entry.id   AF-A0A966Q299-F1
#
_cell.length_a   1.000
_cell.length_b   1.000
_cell.length_c   1.000
_cell.angle_alpha   90.00
_cell.angle_beta   90.00
_cell.angle_gamma   90.00
#
_symmetry.space_group_name_H-M   'P 1'
#
loop_
_entity.id
_entity.type
_entity.pdbx_description
1 polymer ?
#
loop_
_entity_poly.entity_id
_entity_poly.type
_entity_poly.pdbx_seq_one_letter_code
_entity_poly.pdbx_strand_id
1 'polypeptide(L)'
;MRKLGWDTRIVPKQDIESGIKLARMNFHRIYFDKSANRLVECLKNYRRSINSATNEPGAPLHDEYSHGADAFRYLCTSIESMTNDTWGNTKIEYSSRGIV
;
A
#
# COMPACT_ATOMS: atom_id res chain seq x y z
N MET A 1 -13.73 -11.93 0.70
CA MET A 1 -13.62 -10.57 1.26
C MET A 1 -14.96 -10.08 1.83
N ARG A 2 -15.87 -9.49 1.05
CA ARG A 2 -17.15 -8.96 1.58
C ARG A 2 -18.06 -10.00 2.24
N LYS A 3 -18.16 -11.20 1.66
CA LYS A 3 -18.88 -12.34 2.29
C LYS A 3 -18.29 -12.79 3.63
N LEU A 4 -17.03 -12.44 3.92
CA LEU A 4 -16.35 -12.69 5.20
C LEU A 4 -16.50 -11.51 6.17
N GLY A 5 -17.34 -10.51 5.84
CA GLY A 5 -17.55 -9.32 6.66
C GLY A 5 -16.47 -8.25 6.54
N TRP A 6 -15.53 -8.37 5.60
CA TRP A 6 -14.44 -7.39 5.47
C TRP A 6 -14.88 -6.15 4.69
N ASP A 7 -14.61 -4.97 5.26
CA ASP A 7 -14.70 -3.71 4.52
C ASP A 7 -13.59 -3.68 3.46
N THR A 8 -14.00 -3.60 2.20
CA THR A 8 -13.09 -3.70 1.05
C THR A 8 -13.44 -2.70 -0.03
N ARG A 9 -12.41 -1.99 -0.49
CA ARG A 9 -12.47 -1.04 -1.59
C ARG A 9 -11.68 -1.58 -2.78
N ILE A 10 -12.10 -1.16 -3.98
CA ILE A 10 -11.42 -1.52 -5.21
C ILE A 10 -10.17 -0.66 -5.31
N VAL A 11 -9.00 -1.29 -5.47
CA VAL A 11 -7.75 -0.58 -5.73
C VAL A 11 -7.83 0.02 -7.14
N PRO A 12 -7.53 1.33 -7.33
CA PRO A 12 -7.49 1.94 -8.64
C PRO A 12 -6.61 1.17 -9.62
N LYS A 13 -7.12 0.95 -10.84
CA LYS A 13 -6.34 0.28 -11.89
C LYS A 13 -5.29 1.26 -12.43
N GLN A 14 -4.03 0.99 -12.13
CA GLN A 14 -2.88 1.76 -12.59
C GLN A 14 -1.87 0.83 -13.26
N ASP A 15 -1.11 1.35 -14.23
CA ASP A 15 0.01 0.62 -14.79
C ASP A 15 1.09 0.36 -13.72
N ILE A 16 1.83 -0.73 -13.90
CA ILE A 16 2.79 -1.20 -12.89
C ILE A 16 3.92 -0.18 -12.69
N GLU A 17 4.39 0.46 -13.77
CA GLU A 17 5.48 1.44 -13.73
C GLU A 17 5.11 2.68 -12.94
N SER A 18 3.94 3.26 -13.19
CA SER A 18 3.42 4.39 -12.46
C SER A 18 3.18 4.03 -10.99
N GLY A 19 2.70 2.81 -10.71
CA GLY A 19 2.58 2.32 -9.34
C GLY A 19 3.93 2.23 -8.62
N ILE A 20 4.98 1.70 -9.28
CA ILE A 20 6.34 1.66 -8.73
C ILE A 20 6.89 3.07 -8.49
N LYS A 21 6.68 3.99 -9.43
CA LYS A 21 7.09 5.39 -9.29
C LYS A 21 6.40 6.04 -8.09
N LEU A 22 5.09 5.83 -7.95
CA LEU A 22 4.32 6.34 -6.82
C LEU A 22 4.81 5.77 -5.48
N ALA A 23 5.11 4.47 -5.44
CA ALA A 23 5.67 3.82 -4.26
C ALA A 23 7.03 4.43 -3.85
N ARG A 24 7.91 4.70 -4.83
CA ARG A 24 9.20 5.38 -4.59
C ARG A 24 9.03 6.81 -4.10
N MET A 25 8.10 7.55 -4.71
CA MET A 25 7.80 8.94 -4.30
C MET A 25 7.24 9.02 -2.89
N ASN A 26 6.51 8.01 -2.43
CA ASN A 26 5.95 7.99 -1.07
C ASN A 26 6.88 7.36 -0.02
N PHE A 27 8.00 6.74 -0.44
CA PHE A 27 8.86 5.98 0.47
C PHE A 27 9.37 6.82 1.66
N HIS A 28 9.68 8.11 1.43
CA HIS A 28 10.15 9.02 2.47
C HIS A 28 9.10 9.37 3.54
N ARG A 29 7.82 9.06 3.30
CA ARG A 29 6.70 9.34 4.21
C ARG A 29 6.32 8.12 5.05
N ILE A 30 6.98 6.98 4.83
CA ILE A 30 6.58 5.68 5.37
C ILE A 30 7.53 5.29 6.49
N TYR A 31 6.93 4.87 7.60
CA TYR A 31 7.63 4.35 8.76
C TYR A 31 7.33 2.87 8.88
N PHE A 32 8.38 2.06 9.05
CA PHE A 32 8.25 0.62 9.22
C PHE A 32 8.35 0.25 10.69
N ASP A 33 7.36 -0.50 11.18
CA ASP A 33 7.45 -1.13 12.49
C ASP A 33 8.55 -2.20 12.50
N LYS A 34 9.13 -2.47 13.68
CA LYS A 34 10.18 -3.48 13.85
C LYS A 34 9.73 -4.91 13.46
N SER A 35 8.43 -5.19 13.49
CA SER A 35 7.88 -6.48 13.05
C SER A 35 7.79 -6.63 11.52
N ALA A 36 7.94 -5.54 10.76
CA ALA A 36 7.77 -5.53 9.30
C ALA A 36 8.99 -6.08 8.53
N ASN A 37 9.80 -6.95 9.14
CA ASN A 37 11.07 -7.44 8.57
C ASN A 37 10.89 -8.08 7.19
N ARG A 38 9.86 -8.93 7.03
CA ARG A 38 9.59 -9.59 5.74
C ARG A 38 9.27 -8.58 4.64
N LEU A 39 8.51 -7.53 4.95
CA LEU A 39 8.22 -6.48 3.97
C LEU A 39 9.49 -5.74 3.57
N VAL A 40 10.35 -5.40 4.53
CA VAL A 40 11.63 -4.72 4.27
C VAL A 40 12.55 -5.59 3.39
N GLU A 41 12.62 -6.90 3.64
CA GLU A 41 13.35 -7.85 2.78
C GLU A 41 12.82 -7.87 1.35
N CYS A 42 11.49 -7.93 1.20
CA CYS A 42 10.84 -7.86 -0.11
C CYS A 42 11.21 -6.57 -0.86
N LEU A 43 11.14 -5.42 -0.19
CA LEU A 43 11.45 -4.12 -0.81
C LEU A 43 12.94 -3.98 -1.17
N LYS A 44 13.84 -4.55 -0.38
CA LYS A 44 15.29 -4.56 -0.67
C LYS A 44 15.65 -5.43 -1.88
N ASN A 45 14.98 -6.57 -2.05
CA ASN A 45 15.30 -7.55 -3.10
C ASN A 45 14.41 -7.44 -4.35
N TYR A 46 13.43 -6.54 -4.34
CA TYR A 46 12.57 -6.27 -5.48
C TYR A 46 13.39 -5.76 -6.67
N ARG A 47 13.33 -6.48 -7.78
CA ARG A 47 14.17 -6.24 -8.96
C ARG A 47 13.43 -6.47 -10.27
N ARG A 48 14.03 -6.01 -11.36
CA ARG A 48 13.58 -6.27 -12.73
C ARG A 48 14.34 -7.43 -13.32
N SER A 49 13.76 -8.12 -14.30
CA SER A 49 14.58 -8.98 -15.16
C SER A 49 15.50 -8.08 -15.99
N ILE A 50 16.76 -8.49 -16.13
CA ILE A 50 17.73 -7.82 -17.00
C ILE A 50 17.96 -8.74 -18.18
N ASN A 51 17.78 -8.23 -19.39
CA ASN A 51 18.10 -8.99 -20.59
C ASN A 51 19.63 -9.16 -20.68
N SER A 52 20.12 -10.39 -20.76
CA SER A 52 21.57 -10.67 -20.80
C SER A 52 22.26 -10.18 -22.07
N ALA A 53 21.52 -9.97 -23.17
CA ALA A 53 22.07 -9.50 -24.45
C ALA A 53 22.03 -7.96 -24.56
N THR A 54 20.93 -7.32 -24.14
CA THR A 54 20.78 -5.85 -24.28
C THR A 54 21.13 -5.08 -23.00
N ASN A 55 21.25 -5.77 -21.86
CA ASN A 55 21.41 -5.19 -20.53
C ASN A 55 20.32 -4.18 -20.15
N GLU A 56 19.18 -4.24 -20.84
CA GLU A 56 18.04 -3.37 -20.58
C GLU A 56 17.12 -3.96 -19.50
N PRO A 57 16.59 -3.11 -18.61
CA PRO A 57 15.64 -3.53 -17.60
C PRO A 57 14.28 -3.85 -18.23
N GLY A 58 13.83 -5.08 -18.05
CA GLY A 58 12.51 -5.55 -18.47
C GLY A 58 11.42 -5.33 -17.42
N ALA A 59 10.42 -6.22 -17.45
CA ALA A 59 9.34 -6.24 -16.47
C ALA A 59 9.86 -6.55 -15.05
N PRO A 60 9.14 -6.14 -14.00
CA PRO A 60 9.43 -6.59 -12.64
C PRO A 60 9.47 -8.12 -12.56
N LEU A 61 10.47 -8.64 -11.87
CA LEU A 61 10.64 -10.08 -11.71
C LEU A 61 9.62 -10.60 -10.70
N HIS A 62 8.85 -11.62 -11.10
CA HIS A 62 7.91 -12.28 -10.22
C HIS A 62 8.62 -13.38 -9.42
N ASP A 63 9.00 -13.06 -8.19
CA ASP A 63 9.60 -13.98 -7.22
C ASP A 63 9.00 -13.79 -5.82
N GLU A 64 9.58 -14.45 -4.82
CA GLU A 64 9.10 -14.38 -3.43
C GLU A 64 9.15 -12.98 -2.81
N TYR A 65 9.94 -12.06 -3.37
CA TYR A 65 10.07 -10.68 -2.93
C TYR A 65 9.05 -9.76 -3.62
N SER A 66 8.55 -10.16 -4.79
CA SER A 66 7.55 -9.42 -5.55
C SER A 66 6.21 -9.27 -4.81
N HIS A 67 5.78 -10.30 -4.06
CA HIS A 67 4.50 -10.26 -3.34
C HIS A 67 4.40 -9.12 -2.32
N GLY A 68 5.44 -8.94 -1.49
CA GLY A 68 5.47 -7.86 -0.50
C GLY A 68 5.60 -6.49 -1.15
N ALA A 69 6.39 -6.38 -2.21
CA ALA A 69 6.55 -5.14 -2.97
C ALA A 69 5.26 -4.73 -3.70
N ASP A 70 4.51 -5.68 -4.24
CA ASP A 70 3.21 -5.41 -4.88
C ASP A 70 2.15 -5.01 -3.87
N ALA A 71 2.12 -5.63 -2.69
CA ALA A 71 1.25 -5.19 -1.59
C ALA A 71 1.56 -3.74 -1.20
N PHE A 72 2.83 -3.38 -1.11
CA PHE A 72 3.27 -2.00 -0.84
C PHE A 72 2.88 -1.03 -1.96
N ARG A 73 2.98 -1.45 -3.22
CA ARG A 73 2.53 -0.66 -4.37
C ARG A 73 1.03 -0.39 -4.29
N TYR A 74 0.21 -1.39 -3.98
CA TYR A 74 -1.25 -1.21 -3.83
C TYR A 74 -1.62 -0.29 -2.67
N LEU A 75 -0.88 -0.37 -1.55
CA LEU A 75 -0.98 0.59 -0.45
C LEU A 75 -0.78 2.00 -1.00
N CYS A 76 0.36 2.28 -1.65
CA CYS A 76 0.67 3.61 -2.17
C CYS A 76 -0.34 4.13 -3.19
N THR A 77 -0.87 3.28 -4.08
CA THR A 77 -1.93 3.65 -5.02
C THR A 77 -3.24 4.01 -4.31
N SER A 78 -3.47 3.49 -3.11
CA SER A 78 -4.72 3.70 -2.37
C SER A 78 -4.60 4.74 -1.25
N ILE A 79 -3.40 5.29 -0.98
CA ILE A 79 -3.15 6.23 0.14
C ILE A 79 -4.12 7.42 0.12
N GLU A 80 -4.39 8.01 -1.05
CA GLU A 80 -5.30 9.15 -1.15
C GLU A 80 -6.75 8.83 -0.76
N SER A 81 -7.14 7.55 -0.85
CA SER A 81 -8.46 7.08 -0.42
C SER A 81 -8.51 6.68 1.06
N MET A 82 -7.36 6.64 1.75
CA MET A 82 -7.27 6.31 3.17
C MET A 82 -7.46 7.56 4.04
N THR A 83 -8.57 8.28 3.82
CA THR A 83 -8.91 9.46 4.61
C THR A 83 -9.68 9.08 5.87
N ASN A 84 -9.55 9.90 6.91
CA ASN A 84 -10.33 9.78 8.14
C ASN A 84 -11.64 10.60 8.07
N ASP A 85 -12.13 10.95 6.88
CA ASP A 85 -13.26 11.90 6.76
C ASP A 85 -14.58 11.33 7.33
N THR A 86 -14.66 10.02 7.55
CA THR A 86 -15.76 9.39 8.30
C THR A 86 -15.68 9.61 9.81
N TRP A 87 -14.54 10.03 10.36
CA TRP A 87 -14.29 10.27 11.79
C TRP A 87 -15.04 11.48 12.39
N GLY A 88 -15.81 12.23 11.60
CA GLY A 88 -16.62 13.37 12.10
C GLY A 88 -18.11 13.27 11.81
N ASN A 89 -18.55 12.27 11.03
CA ASN A 89 -19.94 12.19 10.55
C ASN A 89 -20.83 11.31 11.42
N THR A 90 -20.27 10.71 12.47
CA THR A 90 -21.07 10.10 13.56
C THR A 90 -21.34 11.19 14.57
N LYS A 91 -22.61 11.55 14.76
CA LYS A 91 -23.03 12.48 15.82
C LYS A 91 -22.50 11.94 17.14
N ILE A 92 -21.59 12.68 17.79
CA ILE A 92 -21.10 12.33 19.13
C ILE A 92 -22.31 12.40 20.07
N GLU A 93 -22.74 11.26 20.60
CA GLU A 93 -23.84 11.20 21.56
C GLU A 93 -23.31 11.62 22.93
N TYR A 94 -23.51 12.89 23.28
CA TYR A 94 -23.26 13.38 24.63
C TYR A 94 -24.30 12.80 25.59
N SER A 95 -23.85 12.25 26.72
CA SER A 95 -24.75 11.81 27.78
C SER A 95 -25.47 13.03 28.38
N SER A 96 -26.80 13.03 28.36
CA SER A 96 -27.64 14.05 28.99
C SER A 96 -27.64 14.01 30.53
N ARG A 97 -26.78 13.18 31.13
CA ARG A 97 -26.66 12.98 32.60
C ARG A 97 -25.64 13.90 33.28
N GLY A 98 -25.03 14.84 32.55
CA GLY A 98 -24.26 15.93 33.15
C GLY A 98 -25.13 17.15 33.37
N ILE A 99 -25.17 17.65 34.61
CA ILE A 99 -25.72 18.97 34.96
C ILE A 99 -24.92 20.04 34.19
N VAL A 100 -25.63 21.01 33.61
CA VAL A 100 -25.06 22.22 32.98
C VAL A 100 -24.50 23.15 34.04
#